data_AF-E1RI65-F1
#
_entry.id   AF-E1RI65-F1
#
_cell.length_a   1.000
_cell.length_b   1.000
_cell.length_c   1.000
_cell.angle_alpha   90.00
_cell.angle_beta   90.00
_cell.angle_gamma   90.00
#
_symmetry.space_group_name_H-M   'P 1'
#
loop_
_entity.id
_entity.type
_entity.pdbx_description
1 polymer ?
#
loop_
_entity_poly.entity_id
_entity_poly.type
_entity_poly.pdbx_seq_one_letter_code
_entity_poly.pdbx_strand_id
1 'polypeptide(L)' 'MLLVHVKKYYESVRNEDVLTTHYDELNISPVHIHKNKVCHKEAILTLGKELVGYLQNEQIQNVGYAPGTGTEEVAVEH' A
#
# COMPACT_ATOMS: atom_id res chain seq x y z
N MET A 1 1.67 15.41 4.92
CA MET A 1 0.41 15.23 5.66
C MET A 1 -0.44 14.13 5.07
N LEU A 2 -0.97 14.29 3.84
CA LEU A 2 -1.92 13.36 3.23
C LEU A 2 -1.55 11.87 3.37
N LEU A 3 -0.33 11.48 3.00
CA LEU A 3 0.06 10.07 3.01
C LEU A 3 0.09 9.43 4.41
N VAL A 4 0.38 10.23 5.45
CA VAL A 4 0.27 9.78 6.85
C VAL A 4 -1.19 9.54 7.23
N HIS A 5 -2.11 10.37 6.74
CA HIS A 5 -3.55 10.14 6.95
C HIS A 5 -4.05 8.92 6.18
N VAL A 6 -3.55 8.68 4.96
CA VAL A 6 -3.87 7.46 4.20
C VAL A 6 -3.46 6.21 4.97
N LYS A 7 -2.22 6.17 5.51
CA LYS A 7 -1.74 5.09 6.38
C LYS A 7 -2.68 4.88 7.58
N LYS A 8 -2.93 5.94 8.36
CA LYS A 8 -3.79 5.89 9.55
C LYS A 8 -5.23 5.45 9.25
N TYR A 9 -5.78 5.93 8.14
CA TYR A 9 -7.11 5.53 7.70
C TYR A 9 -7.16 4.03 7.38
N TYR A 10 -6.18 3.54 6.63
CA TYR A 10 -6.07 2.12 6.31
C TYR A 10 -5.93 1.26 7.59
N GLU A 11 -5.02 1.64 8.50
CA GLU A 11 -4.83 0.97 9.80
C GLU A 11 -6.12 0.96 10.62
N SER A 12 -6.86 2.07 10.63
CA SER A 12 -8.14 2.19 11.34
C SER A 12 -9.25 1.32 10.75
N VAL A 13 -9.30 1.16 9.42
CA VAL A 13 -10.35 0.39 8.74
C VAL A 13 -10.10 -1.12 8.91
N ARG A 14 -8.83 -1.53 8.92
CA ARG A 14 -8.44 -2.95 8.99
C ARG A 14 -8.11 -3.43 10.39
N ASN A 15 -7.93 -2.51 11.34
CA ASN A 15 -7.47 -2.82 12.69
C ASN A 15 -6.13 -3.59 12.68
N GLU A 16 -5.23 -3.17 11.77
CA GLU A 16 -3.92 -3.75 11.51
C GLU A 16 -2.90 -2.62 11.39
N ASP A 17 -1.69 -2.82 11.92
CA ASP A 17 -0.61 -1.85 11.82
C ASP A 17 0.22 -2.06 10.55
N VAL A 18 0.46 -0.98 9.80
CA VAL A 18 1.36 -1.00 8.64
C VAL A 18 2.78 -0.72 9.11
N LEU A 19 3.66 -1.71 8.98
CA LEU A 19 5.08 -1.58 9.30
C LEU A 19 5.77 -0.65 8.29
N THR A 20 6.35 0.44 8.78
CA THR A 20 7.02 1.47 7.99
C THR A 20 8.38 1.85 8.58
N THR A 21 9.21 0.84 8.83
CA THR A 21 10.48 0.97 9.56
C THR A 21 11.40 2.04 8.94
N HIS A 22 11.53 2.05 7.62
CA HIS A 22 12.41 3.02 6.96
C HIS A 22 11.85 4.44 7.03
N TYR A 23 10.53 4.61 6.92
CA TYR A 23 9.91 5.91 7.15
C TYR A 23 10.13 6.41 8.58
N ASP A 24 10.00 5.52 9.57
CA ASP A 24 10.15 5.85 10.99
C ASP A 24 11.60 6.26 11.32
N GLU A 25 12.60 5.57 10.74
CA GLU A 25 14.03 5.89 10.86
C GLU A 25 14.37 7.31 10.37
N LEU A 26 13.68 7.82 9.35
CA LEU A 26 13.91 9.18 8.84
C LEU A 26 13.60 10.27 9.88
N ASN A 27 12.77 9.98 10.88
CA ASN A 27 12.33 10.95 11.89
C ASN A 27 11.76 12.24 11.25
N ILE A 28 11.01 12.10 10.15
CA ILE A 28 10.32 13.18 9.42
C ILE A 28 8.80 13.01 9.51
N SER A 29 8.21 13.64 10.52
CA SER A 29 6.77 13.90 10.57
C SER A 29 6.40 15.17 9.76
N PRO A 30 5.20 15.22 9.16
CA PRO A 30 4.75 16.41 8.44
C PRO A 30 4.52 17.67 9.30
N VAL A 31 4.59 17.59 10.64
CA VAL A 31 4.64 18.78 11.51
C VAL A 31 5.98 19.52 11.46
N HIS A 32 7.05 18.89 10.97
CA HIS A 32 8.38 19.47 10.87
C HIS A 32 8.50 20.47 9.72
N ILE A 33 7.66 21.50 9.66
CA ILE A 33 7.56 22.47 8.55
C ILE A 33 8.85 23.25 8.27
N HIS A 34 9.82 23.21 9.19
CA HIS A 34 11.13 23.86 9.07
C HIS A 34 12.24 22.93 8.55
N LYS A 35 11.98 21.63 8.37
CA LYS A 35 12.96 20.70 7.79
C LYS A 35 13.07 20.89 6.26
N ASN A 36 14.17 20.42 5.69
CA ASN A 36 14.46 20.57 4.27
C ASN A 36 13.39 19.87 3.41
N LYS A 37 13.01 20.53 2.29
CA LYS A 37 12.14 19.98 1.25
C LYS A 37 12.61 18.61 0.76
N VAL A 38 13.93 18.39 0.67
CA VAL A 38 14.51 17.08 0.28
C VAL A 38 14.13 16.00 1.28
N CYS A 39 14.28 16.26 2.60
CA CYS A 39 13.90 15.31 3.65
C CYS A 39 12.40 14.99 3.61
N HIS A 40 11.54 15.99 3.35
CA HIS A 40 10.11 15.74 3.20
C HIS A 40 9.77 14.91 1.97
N LYS A 41 10.47 15.14 0.85
CA LYS A 41 10.29 14.34 -0.37
C LYS A 41 10.71 12.90 -0.14
N GLU A 42 11.86 12.69 0.49
CA GLU A 42 12.35 11.37 0.88
C GLU A 42 11.34 10.65 1.78
N ALA A 43 10.84 11.31 2.82
CA ALA A 43 9.83 10.75 3.71
C ALA A 43 8.54 10.32 2.99
N ILE A 44 8.05 11.13 2.02
CA ILE A 44 6.87 10.79 1.21
C ILE A 44 7.14 9.56 0.33
N LEU A 45 8.30 9.51 -0.33
CA LEU A 45 8.65 8.40 -1.22
C LEU A 45 8.86 7.11 -0.45
N THR A 46 9.54 7.16 0.70
CA THR A 46 9.79 6.01 1.57
C THR A 46 8.47 5.45 2.12
N LEU A 47 7.61 6.30 2.68
CA LEU A 47 6.29 5.87 3.17
C LEU A 47 5.42 5.27 2.07
N GLY A 48 5.43 5.88 0.88
CA GLY A 48 4.66 5.36 -0.26
C GLY A 48 5.16 4.00 -0.72
N LYS A 49 6.47 3.80 -0.77
CA LYS A 49 7.09 2.53 -1.14
C LYS A 49 6.75 1.42 -0.14
N GLU A 50 6.86 1.69 1.16
CA GLU A 50 6.54 0.71 2.20
C GLU A 50 5.05 0.37 2.22
N LEU A 51 4.16 1.36 2.06
CA LEU A 51 2.72 1.11 1.99
C LEU A 51 2.33 0.25 0.78
N VAL A 52 2.88 0.53 -0.41
CA VAL A 52 2.63 -0.31 -1.60
C VAL A 52 3.18 -1.72 -1.40
N GLY A 53 4.38 -1.86 -0.82
CA GLY A 53 4.96 -3.17 -0.51
C GLY A 53 4.10 -3.98 0.47
N TYR A 54 3.57 -3.34 1.50
CA TYR A 54 2.63 -3.95 2.43
C TYR A 54 1.37 -4.46 1.71
N LEU A 55 0.74 -3.61 0.90
CA LEU A 55 -0.48 -3.95 0.16
C LEU A 55 -0.25 -5.09 -0.84
N GLN A 56 0.89 -5.11 -1.54
CA GLN A 56 1.21 -6.19 -2.47
C GLN A 56 1.37 -7.53 -1.76
N ASN A 57 2.02 -7.55 -0.59
CA ASN A 57 2.16 -8.76 0.21
C ASN A 57 0.80 -9.26 0.72
N GLU A 58 -0.13 -8.37 1.07
CA GLU A 58 -1.51 -8.74 1.41
C GLU A 58 -2.30 -9.27 0.21
N GLN A 59 -2.20 -8.66 -0.97
CA GLN A 59 -3.00 -9.06 -2.14
C GLN A 59 -2.68 -10.49 -2.63
N ILE A 60 -1.47 -10.98 -2.37
CA ILE A 60 -1.10 -12.39 -2.64
C ILE A 60 -1.93 -13.35 -1.79
N GLN A 61 -2.51 -12.90 -0.66
CA GLN A 61 -3.25 -13.78 0.26
C GLN A 61 -4.77 -13.83 0.05
N ASN A 62 -5.39 -13.00 -0.81
CA ASN A 62 -6.87 -12.96 -0.87
C ASN A 62 -7.52 -12.73 -2.24
N VAL A 63 -6.83 -12.98 -3.35
CA VAL A 63 -7.52 -13.18 -4.64
C VAL A 63 -7.53 -14.66 -4.95
N GLY A 64 -8.42 -15.38 -4.28
CA GLY A 64 -8.89 -16.69 -4.75
C GLY A 64 -9.63 -16.50 -6.06
N TYR A 65 -8.90 -16.36 -7.17
CA TYR A 65 -9.45 -16.66 -8.47
C TYR A 65 -9.71 -18.17 -8.43
N ALA A 66 -10.93 -18.58 -8.07
CA ALA A 66 -11.37 -19.90 -8.46
C ALA A 66 -11.22 -19.92 -9.98
N PRO A 67 -10.39 -20.81 -10.57
CA PRO A 67 -10.47 -21.04 -12.00
C PRO A 67 -11.89 -21.53 -12.22
N GLY A 68 -12.76 -20.64 -12.68
CA GLY A 68 -14.07 -21.03 -13.14
C GLY A 68 -13.83 -22.15 -14.12
N THR A 69 -14.41 -23.31 -13.84
CA THR A 69 -14.58 -24.39 -14.80
C THR A 69 -15.49 -23.85 -15.90
N GLY A 70 -14.97 -22.93 -16.72
CA GLY A 70 -15.49 -22.60 -18.02
C GLY A 70 -15.10 -23.76 -18.91
N THR A 71 -15.98 -24.75 -19.00
CA THR A 71 -15.99 -25.68 -20.12
C THR A 71 -15.92 -24.85 -21.39
N GLU A 72 -14.79 -24.94 -22.10
CA GLU A 72 -14.65 -24.52 -23.49
C GLU A 72 -15.59 -25.36 -24.36
N GLU A 73 -16.90 -25.08 -24.32
CA GLU A 73 -17.76 -25.39 -25.45
C GLU A 73 -17.60 -24.27 -26.46
N VAL A 74 -16.61 -24.44 -27.34
CA VAL A 74 -16.45 -23.67 -28.56
C VAL A 74 -17.66 -23.96 -29.44
N ALA A 75 -18.61 -23.02 -29.51
CA ALA A 75 -19.69 -23.07 -30.47
C ALA A 75 -19.11 -22.90 -31.88
N VAL A 76 -19.14 -23.98 -32.67
CA VAL A 76 -18.88 -23.93 -34.11
C VAL A 76 -20.22 -23.68 -34.80
N GLU A 77 -20.37 -22.55 -35.49
CA GLU A 77 -21.51 -22.31 -36.38
C GLU A 77 -21.50 -23.36 -37.52
N HIS A 78 -22.65 -23.97 -37.76
CA HIS A 78 -22.94 -24.88 -38.88
C HIS A 78 -24.11 -24.33 -39.70
#